data_AF-F2F3L6-F1
#
_entry.id   AF-F2F3L6-F1
#
_cell.length_a   1.000
_cell.length_b   1.000
_cell.length_c   1.000
_cell.angle_alpha   90.00
_cell.angle_beta   90.00
_cell.angle_gamma   90.00
#
_symmetry.space_group_name_H-M   'P 1'
#
loop_
_entity.id
_entity.type
_entity.pdbx_description
1 polymer ?
#
loop_
_entity_poly.entity_id
_entity_poly.type
_entity_poly.pdbx_seq_one_letter_code
_entity_poly.pdbx_strand_id
1 'polypeptide(L)'
;MSIVVKDKLKSVSALHAVSIFERDHKEIAAEGLTFMGARKDASYLLFVNEGRTWFFSNKNAEVFPMEVLLSDGVLVKIDENLELVSSNRG
;
A
#
# COMPACT_ATOMS: atom_id res chain seq x y z
N MET A 1 5.94 -4.60 -4.08
CA MET A 1 6.23 -3.15 -4.07
C MET A 1 5.85 -2.58 -2.71
N SER A 2 6.59 -1.63 -2.13
CA SER A 2 6.20 -0.98 -0.86
C SER A 2 5.35 0.25 -1.09
N ILE A 3 4.26 0.36 -0.33
CA ILE A 3 3.39 1.53 -0.24
C ILE A 3 3.52 2.05 1.20
N VAL A 4 4.37 3.06 1.37
CA VAL A 4 4.60 3.69 2.68
C VAL A 4 3.65 4.88 2.79
N VAL A 5 2.91 4.95 3.89
CA VAL A 5 1.97 6.05 4.18
C VAL A 5 2.20 6.62 5.58
N LYS A 6 1.66 7.81 5.84
CA LYS A 6 1.70 8.42 7.18
C LYS A 6 0.81 7.67 8.18
N ASP A 7 -0.36 7.21 7.73
CA ASP A 7 -1.37 6.56 8.58
C ASP A 7 -2.16 5.51 7.78
N LYS A 8 -1.81 4.23 7.99
CA LYS A 8 -2.45 3.09 7.32
C LYS A 8 -3.96 3.06 7.49
N LEU A 9 -4.47 3.36 8.68
CA LEU A 9 -5.91 3.23 8.96
C LEU A 9 -6.71 4.31 8.24
N LYS A 10 -6.13 5.50 8.07
CA LYS A 10 -6.74 6.56 7.26
C LYS A 10 -6.63 6.29 5.75
N SER A 11 -5.51 5.72 5.31
CA SER A 11 -5.21 5.56 3.89
C SER A 11 -5.78 4.28 3.26
N VAL A 12 -6.13 3.25 4.05
CA VAL A 12 -6.58 1.96 3.51
C VAL A 12 -7.80 2.06 2.59
N SER A 13 -8.70 3.01 2.88
CA SER A 13 -9.93 3.21 2.12
C SER A 13 -9.66 3.44 0.63
N ALA A 14 -8.54 4.06 0.28
CA ALA A 14 -8.12 4.23 -1.12
C ALA A 14 -7.86 2.87 -1.78
N LEU A 15 -7.21 1.92 -1.12
CA LEU A 15 -6.97 0.59 -1.69
C LEU A 15 -8.27 -0.23 -1.78
N HIS A 16 -9.09 -0.19 -0.73
CA HIS A 16 -10.38 -0.88 -0.71
C HIS A 16 -11.33 -0.38 -1.81
N ALA A 17 -11.31 0.92 -2.13
CA ALA A 17 -12.14 1.52 -3.17
C ALA A 17 -11.87 0.94 -4.57
N VAL A 18 -10.69 0.39 -4.81
CA VAL A 18 -10.30 -0.31 -6.05
C VAL A 18 -10.16 -1.81 -5.86
N SER A 19 -10.83 -2.37 -4.85
CA SER A 19 -10.87 -3.81 -4.55
C SER A 19 -9.51 -4.45 -4.20
N ILE A 20 -8.55 -3.66 -3.74
CA ILE A 20 -7.28 -4.17 -3.19
C ILE A 20 -7.44 -4.33 -1.68
N PHE A 21 -7.58 -5.58 -1.23
CA PHE A 21 -7.73 -5.94 0.18
C PHE A 21 -6.47 -6.59 0.74
N GLU A 22 -6.47 -6.80 2.05
CA GLU A 22 -5.46 -7.58 2.77
C GLU A 22 -5.49 -9.02 2.27
N ARG A 23 -4.32 -9.66 2.17
CA ARG A 23 -4.17 -11.02 1.61
C ARG A 23 -5.16 -12.05 2.15
N ASP A 24 -5.42 -11.99 3.45
CA ASP A 24 -6.27 -12.95 4.17
C ASP A 24 -7.58 -12.32 4.65
N HIS A 25 -7.98 -11.14 4.14
CA HIS A 25 -9.17 -10.39 4.54
C HIS A 25 -9.32 -10.19 6.06
N LYS A 26 -8.19 -10.00 6.73
CA LYS A 26 -8.15 -9.70 8.17
C LYS A 26 -8.15 -8.19 8.35
N GLU A 27 -8.58 -7.76 9.53
CA GLU A 27 -8.51 -6.36 9.95
C GLU A 27 -7.07 -5.83 9.84
N ILE A 28 -6.93 -4.59 9.34
CA ILE A 28 -5.64 -3.91 9.32
C ILE A 28 -5.27 -3.48 10.74
N ALA A 29 -4.13 -3.98 11.22
CA ALA A 29 -3.50 -3.45 12.41
C ALA A 29 -2.91 -2.06 12.14
N ALA A 30 -3.06 -1.14 13.10
CA ALA A 30 -2.43 0.18 13.06
C ALA A 30 -0.90 0.06 12.87
N GLU A 31 -0.28 -0.88 13.57
CA GLU A 31 1.16 -1.10 13.56
C GLU A 31 1.59 -2.21 12.59
N GLY A 32 2.88 -2.21 12.25
CA GLY A 32 3.50 -3.26 11.44
C GLY A 32 3.19 -3.21 9.94
N LEU A 33 3.52 -4.30 9.25
CA LEU A 33 3.42 -4.43 7.81
C LEU A 33 2.21 -5.28 7.41
N THR A 34 1.42 -4.80 6.46
CA THR A 34 0.29 -5.53 5.88
C THR A 34 0.60 -5.92 4.43
N PHE A 35 0.32 -7.17 4.08
CA PHE A 35 0.38 -7.62 2.69
C PHE A 35 -0.99 -7.40 2.04
N MET A 36 -1.04 -6.58 0.99
CA MET A 36 -2.24 -6.30 0.21
C MET A 36 -2.17 -7.01 -1.14
N GLY A 37 -3.31 -7.47 -1.65
CA GLY A 37 -3.46 -8.25 -2.88
C GLY A 37 -3.89 -9.68 -2.63
N ALA A 38 -4.51 -10.32 -3.63
CA ALA A 38 -5.05 -11.66 -3.46
C ALA A 38 -3.93 -12.72 -3.49
N ARG A 39 -4.08 -13.75 -2.67
CA ARG A 39 -3.09 -14.84 -2.57
C ARG A 39 -2.83 -15.56 -3.90
N LYS A 40 -3.85 -15.62 -4.77
CA LYS A 40 -3.79 -16.23 -6.11
C LYS A 40 -2.82 -15.52 -7.07
N ASP A 41 -2.57 -14.23 -6.86
CA ASP A 41 -1.77 -13.41 -7.77
C ASP A 41 -0.27 -13.48 -7.46
N ALA A 42 0.09 -14.07 -6.30
CA ALA A 42 1.46 -14.24 -5.78
C ALA A 42 2.31 -12.94 -5.75
N SER A 43 1.68 -11.79 -5.95
CA SER A 43 2.29 -10.46 -5.98
C SER A 43 1.60 -9.60 -4.96
N TYR A 44 2.37 -8.89 -4.13
CA TYR A 44 1.84 -8.14 -3.01
C TYR A 44 2.35 -6.70 -2.96
N LEU A 45 1.45 -5.80 -2.58
CA LEU A 45 1.83 -4.49 -2.07
C LEU A 45 2.12 -4.62 -0.57
N LEU A 46 3.25 -4.08 -0.15
CA LEU A 46 3.70 -4.02 1.24
C LEU A 46 3.22 -2.69 1.83
N PHE A 47 2.07 -2.71 2.51
CA PHE A 47 1.41 -1.51 3.04
C PHE A 47 1.85 -1.28 4.49
N VAL A 48 2.46 -0.13 4.75
CA VAL A 48 3.18 0.14 6.02
C VAL A 48 3.13 1.63 6.38
N ASN A 49 3.13 1.92 7.68
CA ASN A 49 3.39 3.29 8.15
C ASN A 49 4.87 3.66 7.92
N GLU A 50 5.16 4.94 7.79
CA GLU A 50 6.53 5.45 7.86
C GLU A 50 7.20 5.17 9.21
N GLY A 51 8.54 5.26 9.25
CA GLY A 51 9.35 5.07 10.45
C GLY A 51 9.75 3.63 10.76
N ARG A 52 9.12 2.62 10.15
CA ARG A 52 9.51 1.21 10.34
C ARG A 52 10.83 0.90 9.66
N THR A 53 11.81 0.31 10.35
CA THR A 53 13.05 -0.18 9.72
C THR A 53 12.79 -1.38 8.80
N TRP A 54 13.34 -1.33 7.60
CA TRP A 54 13.23 -2.42 6.63
C TRP A 54 14.07 -3.62 7.05
N PHE A 55 13.55 -4.83 6.84
CA PHE A 55 14.38 -6.03 6.98
C PHE A 55 15.52 -5.97 5.95
N PHE A 56 16.70 -6.45 6.35
CA PHE A 56 17.92 -6.48 5.52
C PHE A 56 18.45 -5.10 5.09
N SER A 57 18.04 -4.04 5.79
CA SER A 57 18.47 -2.66 5.55
C SER A 57 18.56 -1.91 6.87
N ASN A 58 19.40 -0.88 6.92
CA ASN A 58 19.43 0.08 8.03
C ASN A 58 18.54 1.31 7.76
N LYS A 59 17.79 1.31 6.65
CA LYS A 59 16.88 2.41 6.28
C LYS A 59 15.51 2.24 6.90
N ASN A 60 14.92 3.36 7.31
CA ASN A 60 13.52 3.41 7.70
C ASN A 60 12.62 3.54 6.46
N ALA A 61 11.37 3.11 6.60
CA ALA A 61 10.32 3.36 5.64
C ALA A 61 9.99 4.85 5.66
N GLU A 62 10.07 5.51 4.51
CA GLU A 62 9.79 6.94 4.34
C GLU A 62 8.78 7.10 3.20
N VAL A 63 7.90 8.08 3.30
CA VAL A 63 6.88 8.36 2.28
C VAL A 63 7.50 9.17 1.14
N PHE A 64 7.39 8.66 -0.08
CA PHE A 64 7.83 9.36 -1.30
C PHE A 64 6.72 9.31 -2.36
N PRO A 65 6.59 10.35 -3.20
CA PRO A 65 5.71 10.29 -4.36
C PRO A 65 6.09 9.12 -5.27
N MET A 66 5.09 8.34 -5.68
CA MET A 66 5.29 7.16 -6.52
C MET A 66 4.00 6.76 -7.22
N GLU A 67 4.13 6.02 -8.31
CA GLU A 67 3.01 5.51 -9.10
C GLU A 67 3.23 4.04 -9.45
N VAL A 68 2.17 3.24 -9.34
CA VAL A 68 2.15 1.82 -9.68
C VAL A 68 0.91 1.53 -10.52
N LEU A 69 1.12 1.12 -11.76
CA LEU A 69 0.05 0.60 -12.63
C LEU A 69 0.02 -0.93 -12.52
N LEU A 70 -1.12 -1.45 -12.06
CA LEU A 70 -1.37 -2.89 -11.98
C LEU A 70 -1.86 -3.43 -13.33
N SER A 71 -1.72 -4.74 -13.53
CA SER A 71 -2.06 -5.40 -14.80
C SER A 71 -3.56 -5.36 -15.14
N ASP A 72 -4.41 -5.19 -14.13
CA ASP A 72 -5.86 -5.04 -14.26
C ASP A 72 -6.29 -3.59 -14.54
N GLY A 73 -5.33 -2.67 -14.73
CA GLY A 73 -5.58 -1.27 -15.04
C GLY A 73 -5.78 -0.38 -13.81
N VAL A 74 -5.68 -0.91 -12.60
CA VAL A 74 -5.74 -0.09 -11.38
C VAL A 74 -4.45 0.72 -11.23
N LEU A 75 -4.61 2.02 -10.99
CA LEU A 75 -3.52 2.93 -10.63
C LEU A 75 -3.50 3.15 -9.12
N VAL A 76 -2.34 2.92 -8.51
CA VAL A 76 -2.08 3.25 -7.10
C VAL A 76 -0.96 4.28 -7.04
N LYS A 77 -1.19 5.41 -6.35
CA LYS A 77 -0.25 6.52 -6.31
C LYS A 77 -0.10 7.08 -4.90
N ILE A 78 1.13 7.40 -4.51
CA ILE A 78 1.40 8.40 -3.47
C ILE A 78 1.61 9.72 -4.22
N ASP A 79 0.72 10.69 -3.99
CA ASP A 79 0.77 11.97 -4.69
C ASP A 79 1.83 12.93 -4.11
N GLU A 80 1.90 14.13 -4.69
CA GLU A 80 2.84 15.17 -4.24
C GLU A 80 2.52 15.69 -2.83
N ASN A 81 1.30 15.47 -2.33
CA ASN A 81 0.90 15.77 -0.95
C ASN A 81 1.27 14.65 0.03
N LEU A 82 1.89 13.58 -0.47
CA LEU A 82 2.22 12.36 0.27
C LEU A 82 0.97 11.61 0.76
N GLU A 83 -0.11 11.67 -0.02
CA GLU A 83 -1.35 10.98 0.24
C GLU A 83 -1.54 9.81 -0.73
N LEU A 84 -2.13 8.72 -0.22
CA LEU A 84 -2.45 7.55 -1.03
C LEU A 84 -3.77 7.78 -1.78
N VAL A 85 -3.69 7.70 -3.10
CA VAL A 85 -4.84 7.79 -4.00
C VAL A 85 -4.86 6.59 -4.94
N SER A 86 -6.06 6.20 -5.37
CA SER A 86 -6.25 5.08 -6.30
C SER A 86 -7.35 5.40 -7.31
N SER A 87 -7.24 4.79 -8.49
CA SER A 87 -8.29 4.89 -9.50
C SER A 87 -8.30 3.67 -10.42
N ASN A 88 -9.48 3.32 -10.93
CA ASN A 88 -9.60 2.43 -12.07
C ASN A 88 -9.29 3.25 -13.32
N ARG A 89 -8.32 2.82 -14.12
CA ARG A 89 -8.16 3.37 -15.46
C ARG A 89 -9.29 2.79 -16.32
N GLY A 90 -10.21 3.66 -16.74
CA GLY A 90 -11.33 3.28 -17.62
C GLY A 90 -10.89 2.76 -18.97
#